data_AF-A0A7N4PQG7-F1
#
_entry.id   AF-A0A7N4PQG7-F1
#
_cell.length_a   1.000
_cell.length_b   1.000
_cell.length_c   1.000
_cell.angle_alpha   90.00
_cell.angle_beta   90.00
_cell.angle_gamma   90.00
#
_symmetry.space_group_name_H-M   'P 1'
#
loop_
_entity.id
_entity.type
_entity.pdbx_description
1 polymer ?
#
loop_
_entity_poly.entity_id
_entity_poly.type
_entity_poly.pdbx_seq_one_letter_code
_entity_poly.pdbx_strand_id
1 'polypeptide(L)'
;MMDICPFLKEQAEGSVEMETNGKHWVEKLFIPCFTPQDFFKQANQPEPFSPQLALDQAKGVEEMYNLAIKKFQEEKKLKRKEFISPLIEPESEPKLTERKINISKKQAERNSACWDAADLNVGSEESSMRTEGHCIWNAKELAALRQEAQKKHAEGISQKLQLAFLNAELEELNAKCKKIENDFENAERELLKSKKEIGFKTLHLQAAQKDSLRKDRELRALKNDISEKSIDVKNLSEALLQAKLLIQKLDLENKELKEEVKKLKRQIEAGNAALREKVKLQYKAEIKKIQRELEVVKNELKTEKFLHARNNKALELLRKHFASLPVSSTLDSLEIDYL
;
A
#
# COMPACT_ATOMS: atom_id res chain seq x y z
N MET A 1 -10.85 -6.13 -69.69
CA MET A 1 -10.83 -6.63 -68.30
C MET A 1 -9.72 -5.92 -67.58
N MET A 2 -10.10 -4.89 -66.83
CA MET A 2 -9.22 -4.04 -66.04
C MET A 2 -9.63 -4.25 -64.59
N ASP A 3 -8.74 -4.81 -63.77
CA ASP A 3 -8.85 -4.74 -62.32
C ASP A 3 -7.81 -3.74 -61.84
N ILE A 4 -8.30 -2.52 -61.62
CA ILE A 4 -7.57 -1.44 -60.97
C ILE A 4 -8.04 -1.44 -59.52
N CYS A 5 -7.14 -1.76 -58.60
CA CYS A 5 -7.35 -1.67 -57.15
C CYS A 5 -7.86 -0.28 -56.74
N PRO A 6 -8.98 -0.18 -56.02
CA PRO A 6 -9.53 1.09 -55.56
C PRO A 6 -8.97 1.46 -54.18
N PHE A 7 -7.68 1.79 -54.09
CA PHE A 7 -7.09 2.24 -52.80
C PHE A 7 -6.17 3.45 -52.87
N LEU A 8 -6.01 4.09 -54.04
CA LEU A 8 -5.17 5.29 -54.17
C LEU A 8 -5.83 6.32 -55.08
N LYS A 9 -6.92 6.92 -54.62
CA LYS A 9 -7.38 8.19 -55.18
C LYS A 9 -8.22 8.99 -54.20
N GLU A 10 -7.63 9.42 -53.09
CA GLU A 10 -8.16 10.57 -52.33
C GLU A 10 -7.12 11.11 -51.35
N GLN A 11 -6.09 11.78 -51.88
CA GLN A 11 -5.37 12.82 -51.14
C GLN A 11 -4.92 13.89 -52.13
N ALA A 12 -5.83 14.82 -52.42
CA ALA A 12 -5.50 16.21 -52.71
C ALA A 12 -6.80 17.04 -52.70
N GLU A 13 -6.80 18.04 -51.83
CA GLU A 13 -7.63 19.25 -51.86
C GLU A 13 -9.07 19.15 -51.33
N GLY A 14 -9.23 19.63 -50.09
CA GLY A 14 -10.50 19.80 -49.40
C GLY A 14 -10.26 20.34 -47.98
N SER A 15 -9.99 21.63 -47.89
CA SER A 15 -9.74 22.40 -46.68
C SER A 15 -10.96 22.48 -45.74
N VAL A 16 -10.67 22.39 -44.43
CA VAL A 16 -11.43 22.97 -43.31
C VAL A 16 -12.85 22.44 -43.10
N GLU A 17 -12.97 21.46 -42.20
CA GLU A 17 -13.94 21.46 -41.11
C GLU A 17 -13.36 20.59 -39.97
N MET A 18 -12.89 21.24 -38.89
CA MET A 18 -12.47 20.55 -37.68
C MET A 18 -13.74 20.09 -36.94
N GLU A 19 -14.22 18.88 -37.20
CA GLU A 19 -15.13 18.19 -36.29
C GLU A 19 -14.35 17.62 -35.09
N THR A 20 -14.08 18.50 -34.15
CA THR A 20 -13.67 18.14 -32.79
C THR A 20 -14.85 17.55 -32.03
N ASN A 21 -15.20 16.27 -32.22
CA ASN A 21 -16.01 15.54 -31.23
C ASN A 21 -16.04 14.02 -31.48
N GLY A 22 -14.98 13.33 -31.09
CA GLY A 22 -14.94 11.87 -31.01
C GLY A 22 -14.48 11.40 -29.65
N LYS A 23 -15.34 11.51 -28.62
CA LYS A 23 -15.04 10.99 -27.27
C LYS A 23 -14.73 9.49 -27.37
N HIS A 24 -13.53 9.10 -26.96
CA HIS A 24 -13.08 7.70 -26.93
C HIS A 24 -14.08 6.88 -26.09
N TRP A 25 -14.36 5.63 -26.46
CA TRP A 25 -15.34 4.78 -25.75
C TRP A 25 -15.05 4.62 -24.23
N VAL A 26 -13.81 4.90 -23.82
CA VAL A 26 -13.35 4.88 -22.43
C VAL A 26 -13.95 6.06 -21.65
N GLU A 27 -14.11 7.22 -22.27
CA GLU A 27 -14.73 8.41 -21.67
C GLU A 27 -16.24 8.26 -21.43
N LYS A 28 -16.89 7.29 -22.09
CA LYS A 28 -18.30 6.95 -21.84
C LYS A 28 -18.49 6.07 -20.60
N LEU A 29 -17.49 5.26 -20.28
CA LEU A 29 -17.50 4.38 -19.11
C LEU A 29 -16.90 5.08 -17.88
N PHE A 30 -15.95 5.98 -18.12
CA PHE A 30 -15.29 6.79 -17.11
C PHE A 30 -15.37 8.25 -17.56
N ILE A 31 -16.43 8.95 -17.13
CA ILE A 31 -16.52 10.40 -17.31
C ILE A 31 -15.29 11.00 -16.64
N PRO A 32 -14.39 11.68 -17.38
CA PRO A 32 -13.22 12.30 -16.76
C PRO A 32 -13.73 13.32 -15.73
N CYS A 33 -13.42 13.10 -14.45
CA CYS A 33 -13.82 14.01 -13.38
C CYS A 33 -13.11 15.37 -13.44
N PHE A 34 -12.12 15.51 -14.33
CA PHE A 34 -11.31 16.70 -14.49
C PHE A 34 -11.00 16.92 -15.97
N THR A 35 -11.22 18.16 -16.41
CA THR A 35 -10.91 18.66 -17.74
C THR A 35 -9.51 19.30 -17.71
N PRO A 36 -8.74 19.32 -18.80
CA PRO A 36 -7.44 20.00 -18.83
C PRO A 36 -7.53 21.49 -18.44
N GLN A 37 -8.68 22.13 -18.61
CA GLN A 37 -8.93 23.49 -18.11
C GLN A 37 -9.00 23.59 -16.58
N ASP A 38 -9.29 22.50 -15.86
CA ASP A 38 -9.35 22.47 -14.39
C ASP A 38 -7.95 22.53 -13.76
N PHE A 39 -6.94 21.99 -14.45
CA PHE A 39 -5.53 22.06 -14.03
C PHE A 39 -4.96 23.48 -14.06
N PHE A 40 -5.45 24.36 -14.93
CA PHE A 40 -4.99 25.74 -15.03
C PHE A 40 -5.78 26.72 -14.17
N LYS A 41 -6.98 26.34 -13.69
CA LYS A 41 -7.82 27.18 -12.83
C LYS A 41 -7.48 27.05 -11.34
N GLN A 42 -6.85 25.95 -10.92
CA GLN A 42 -6.61 25.67 -9.50
C GLN A 42 -5.26 26.18 -8.95
N ALA A 43 -4.44 26.85 -9.77
CA ALA A 43 -3.15 27.36 -9.31
C ALA A 43 -3.25 28.61 -8.41
N ASN A 44 -4.39 29.33 -8.39
CA ASN A 44 -4.49 30.61 -7.67
C ASN A 44 -5.89 30.92 -7.14
N GLN A 45 -6.51 30.04 -6.34
CA GLN A 45 -7.46 30.41 -5.27
C GLN A 45 -7.78 29.14 -4.45
N PRO A 46 -7.63 29.14 -3.12
CA PRO A 46 -8.28 28.14 -2.28
C PRO A 46 -9.80 28.36 -2.36
N GLU A 47 -10.55 27.36 -2.82
CA GLU A 47 -12.00 27.37 -2.62
C GLU A 47 -12.29 27.55 -1.11
N PRO A 48 -13.20 28.46 -0.74
CA PRO A 48 -13.56 28.62 0.66
C PRO A 48 -14.20 27.31 1.12
N PHE A 49 -13.48 26.58 1.97
CA PHE A 49 -14.02 25.46 2.73
C PHE A 49 -15.33 25.91 3.36
N SER A 50 -16.46 25.38 2.89
CA SER A 50 -17.74 25.71 3.51
C SER A 50 -17.72 25.11 4.92
N PRO A 51 -17.98 25.91 5.97
CA PRO A 51 -17.99 25.41 7.35
C PRO A 51 -19.00 24.28 7.57
N GLN A 52 -20.05 24.23 6.75
CA GLN A 52 -21.07 23.16 6.76
C GLN A 52 -20.50 21.82 6.31
N LEU A 53 -19.69 21.76 5.25
CA LEU A 53 -19.10 20.48 4.81
C LEU A 53 -18.09 19.92 5.83
N ALA A 54 -17.33 20.81 6.49
CA ALA A 54 -16.42 20.43 7.56
C ALA A 54 -17.16 19.98 8.83
N LEU A 55 -18.28 20.64 9.17
CA LEU A 55 -19.15 20.25 10.28
C LEU A 55 -19.84 18.91 10.02
N ASP A 56 -20.28 18.66 8.79
CA ASP A 56 -20.93 17.40 8.40
C ASP A 56 -19.93 16.24 8.35
N GLN A 57 -18.69 16.48 7.91
CA GLN A 57 -17.61 15.49 8.04
C GLN A 57 -17.24 15.22 9.49
N ALA A 58 -17.14 16.26 10.33
CA ALA A 58 -16.86 16.09 11.76
C ALA A 58 -17.97 15.31 12.46
N LYS A 59 -19.24 15.59 12.15
CA LYS A 59 -20.39 14.81 12.63
C LYS A 59 -20.35 13.37 12.16
N GLY A 60 -20.06 13.12 10.89
CA GLY A 60 -19.93 11.75 10.37
C GLY A 60 -18.84 10.95 11.07
N VAL A 61 -17.69 11.58 11.36
CA VAL A 61 -16.60 10.95 12.11
C VAL A 61 -16.96 10.72 13.58
N GLU A 62 -17.62 11.69 14.22
CA GLU A 62 -18.11 11.57 15.60
C GLU A 62 -19.16 10.46 15.74
N GLU A 63 -20.09 10.37 14.79
CA GLU A 63 -21.11 9.31 14.74
C GLU A 63 -20.48 7.92 14.55
N MET A 64 -19.47 7.79 13.68
CA MET A 64 -18.73 6.54 13.52
C MET A 64 -17.99 6.12 14.79
N TYR A 65 -17.34 7.08 15.47
CA TYR A 65 -16.61 6.80 16.71
C TYR A 65 -17.57 6.40 17.85
N ASN A 66 -18.70 7.11 17.99
CA ASN A 66 -19.73 6.80 18.97
C ASN A 66 -20.39 5.43 18.70
N LEU A 67 -20.62 5.08 17.43
CA LEU A 67 -21.12 3.77 17.03
C LEU A 67 -20.12 2.66 17.36
N ALA A 68 -18.82 2.89 17.13
CA ALA A 68 -17.76 1.94 17.48
C ALA A 68 -17.66 1.72 19.00
N ILE A 69 -17.74 2.79 19.80
CA ILE A 69 -17.76 2.69 21.27
C ILE A 69 -18.97 1.89 21.73
N LYS A 70 -20.17 2.16 21.17
CA LYS A 70 -21.39 1.45 21.55
C LYS A 70 -21.28 -0.04 21.23
N LYS A 71 -20.79 -0.40 20.05
CA LYS A 71 -20.54 -1.81 19.66
C LYS A 71 -19.53 -2.49 20.57
N PHE A 72 -18.45 -1.80 20.94
CA PHE A 72 -17.44 -2.34 21.87
C PHE A 72 -18.01 -2.58 23.28
N GLN A 73 -18.85 -1.68 23.77
CA GLN A 73 -19.51 -1.83 25.07
C GLN A 73 -20.58 -2.94 25.06
N GLU A 74 -21.33 -3.08 23.96
CA GLU A 74 -22.30 -4.17 23.78
C GLU A 74 -21.60 -5.52 23.67
N GLU A 75 -20.50 -5.63 22.93
CA GLU A 75 -19.70 -6.85 22.84
C GLU A 75 -19.10 -7.25 24.19
N LYS A 76 -18.64 -6.27 24.99
CA LYS A 76 -18.17 -6.52 26.37
C LYS A 76 -19.30 -7.01 27.27
N LYS A 77 -20.53 -6.52 27.10
CA LYS A 77 -21.73 -6.99 27.84
C LYS A 77 -22.15 -8.39 27.41
N LEU A 78 -22.05 -8.73 26.13
CA LEU A 78 -22.33 -10.07 25.59
C LEU A 78 -21.33 -11.09 26.13
N LYS A 79 -20.02 -10.78 26.09
CA LYS A 79 -18.99 -11.64 26.69
C LYS A 79 -19.22 -11.85 28.19
N ARG A 80 -19.63 -10.81 28.93
CA ARG A 80 -19.98 -10.93 30.36
C ARG A 80 -21.22 -11.78 30.63
N LYS A 81 -22.16 -11.90 29.67
CA LYS A 81 -23.31 -12.80 29.75
C LYS A 81 -22.98 -14.24 29.33
N GLU A 82 -22.10 -14.44 28.35
CA GLU A 82 -21.58 -15.76 27.97
C GLU A 82 -20.78 -16.43 29.10
N PHE A 83 -20.07 -15.66 29.93
CA PHE A 83 -19.40 -16.20 31.13
C PHE A 83 -20.33 -16.54 32.31
N ILE A 84 -21.65 -16.31 32.21
CA ILE A 84 -22.60 -16.57 33.31
C ILE A 84 -23.61 -17.70 32.97
N SER A 85 -23.51 -18.39 31.82
CA SER A 85 -24.34 -19.58 31.55
C SER A 85 -23.66 -20.48 30.52
N PRO A 86 -23.44 -21.79 30.75
CA PRO A 86 -24.16 -22.69 31.66
C PRO A 86 -23.25 -23.33 32.73
N LEU A 87 -23.51 -23.03 34.01
CA LEU A 87 -23.20 -23.95 35.10
C LEU A 87 -24.50 -24.23 35.84
N ILE A 88 -25.38 -24.98 35.18
CA ILE A 88 -26.54 -25.61 35.81
C ILE A 88 -26.66 -27.01 35.21
N GLU A 89 -26.06 -27.99 35.89
CA GLU A 89 -26.59 -29.34 36.12
C GLU A 89 -25.78 -30.00 37.26
N PRO A 90 -26.32 -31.02 37.96
CA PRO A 90 -26.47 -31.00 39.41
C PRO A 90 -25.56 -32.02 40.14
N GLU A 91 -25.61 -31.96 41.47
CA GLU A 91 -25.17 -33.00 42.41
C GLU A 91 -23.66 -33.33 42.49
N SER A 92 -23.02 -32.69 43.46
CA SER A 92 -22.30 -33.47 44.49
C SER A 92 -22.20 -32.64 45.76
N GLU A 93 -22.82 -33.15 46.83
CA GLU A 93 -22.83 -32.61 48.18
C GLU A 93 -21.44 -32.18 48.69
N PRO A 94 -21.30 -30.99 49.30
CA PRO A 94 -20.18 -30.71 50.19
C PRO A 94 -20.58 -31.11 51.62
N LYS A 95 -19.87 -32.09 52.18
CA LYS A 95 -19.88 -32.39 53.61
C LYS A 95 -19.40 -31.14 54.38
N LEU A 96 -20.34 -30.40 54.94
CA LEU A 96 -20.09 -29.38 55.95
C LEU A 96 -19.45 -30.05 57.17
N THR A 97 -18.15 -29.80 57.37
CA THR A 97 -17.55 -29.97 58.70
C THR A 97 -17.63 -28.61 59.38
N GLU A 98 -18.77 -28.36 60.02
CA GLU A 98 -19.01 -27.18 60.86
C GLU A 98 -18.02 -27.18 62.04
N ARG A 99 -17.02 -26.30 62.01
CA ARG A 99 -16.26 -25.96 63.21
C ARG A 99 -16.90 -24.73 63.86
N LYS A 100 -17.79 -25.03 64.81
CA LYS A 100 -18.46 -24.15 65.78
C LYS A 100 -17.69 -22.87 66.12
N ILE A 101 -18.28 -21.73 65.79
CA ILE A 101 -18.05 -20.46 66.49
C ILE A 101 -19.31 -20.20 67.32
N ASN A 102 -19.24 -20.47 68.62
CA ASN A 102 -20.31 -20.19 69.55
C ASN A 102 -20.22 -18.71 69.96
N ILE A 103 -20.88 -17.81 69.22
CA ILE A 103 -21.25 -16.49 69.75
C ILE A 103 -22.67 -16.64 70.30
N SER A 104 -22.79 -17.00 71.58
CA SER A 104 -24.08 -17.00 72.26
C SER A 104 -24.42 -15.58 72.72
N LYS A 105 -25.36 -14.97 72.00
CA LYS A 105 -26.19 -13.85 72.46
C LYS A 105 -26.97 -14.30 73.71
N LYS A 106 -26.72 -13.68 74.86
CA LYS A 106 -27.68 -13.53 75.96
C LYS A 106 -27.61 -12.07 76.39
N GLN A 107 -28.57 -11.25 75.96
CA GLN A 107 -29.86 -11.00 76.61
C GLN A 107 -29.68 -10.01 77.76
N ALA A 108 -30.16 -8.79 77.49
CA ALA A 108 -30.35 -7.75 78.47
C ALA A 108 -31.38 -8.23 79.50
N GLU A 109 -30.95 -8.37 80.75
CA GLU A 109 -31.83 -8.43 81.91
C GLU A 109 -31.40 -7.34 82.89
N ARG A 110 -32.32 -6.40 82.98
CA ARG A 110 -32.40 -5.30 83.92
C ARG A 110 -32.93 -5.89 85.23
N ASN A 111 -32.08 -5.98 86.27
CA ASN A 111 -32.47 -6.11 87.68
C ASN A 111 -31.37 -5.41 88.48
N SER A 112 -31.61 -4.21 89.03
CA SER A 112 -32.48 -3.92 90.19
C SER A 112 -31.85 -4.39 91.51
N ALA A 113 -31.33 -3.39 92.24
CA ALA A 113 -31.08 -3.36 93.68
C ALA A 113 -30.11 -4.40 94.27
N CYS A 114 -29.00 -3.93 94.84
CA CYS A 114 -28.88 -3.59 96.27
C CYS A 114 -27.39 -3.57 96.69
N TRP A 115 -26.91 -2.78 97.65
CA TRP A 115 -27.55 -1.92 98.64
C TRP A 115 -26.83 -0.58 98.71
N ASP A 116 -27.66 0.42 98.98
CA ASP A 116 -27.31 1.78 99.36
C ASP A 116 -26.25 1.86 100.46
N ALA A 117 -25.50 2.95 100.38
CA ALA A 117 -24.76 3.50 101.49
C ALA A 117 -25.70 3.72 102.68
N ALA A 118 -25.44 3.03 103.78
CA ALA A 118 -25.99 3.40 105.08
C ALA A 118 -25.01 4.35 105.77
N ASP A 119 -25.10 5.62 105.41
CA ASP A 119 -24.79 6.72 106.34
C ASP A 119 -25.82 6.67 107.46
N LEU A 120 -25.46 6.07 108.60
CA LEU A 120 -26.18 6.24 109.86
C LEU A 120 -25.54 7.41 110.61
N ASN A 121 -25.86 8.62 110.15
CA ASN A 121 -25.94 9.78 111.03
C ASN A 121 -27.25 9.70 111.81
N VAL A 122 -27.23 9.01 112.95
CA VAL A 122 -28.31 9.05 113.95
C VAL A 122 -27.82 9.89 115.11
N GLY A 123 -28.22 11.17 115.09
CA GLY A 123 -28.40 11.91 116.32
C GLY A 123 -29.65 11.38 117.00
N SER A 124 -29.48 10.70 118.13
CA SER A 124 -30.55 10.50 119.10
C SER A 124 -29.91 10.31 120.47
N GLU A 125 -30.08 11.37 121.25
CA GLU A 125 -30.21 11.47 122.70
C GLU A 125 -29.84 10.23 123.54
N GLU A 126 -28.96 10.50 124.50
CA GLU A 126 -28.94 9.96 125.85
C GLU A 126 -29.88 8.78 126.13
N SER A 127 -29.31 7.57 126.20
CA SER A 127 -29.68 6.70 127.31
C SER A 127 -28.44 5.99 127.85
N SER A 128 -28.07 6.39 129.06
CA SER A 128 -27.07 5.73 129.88
C SER A 128 -27.57 4.34 130.23
N MET A 129 -27.18 3.34 129.44
CA MET A 129 -27.05 1.98 129.93
C MET A 129 -25.57 1.61 129.83
N ARG A 130 -24.88 1.88 130.93
CA ARG A 130 -23.61 1.23 131.27
C ARG A 130 -23.89 -0.26 131.44
N THR A 131 -24.03 -0.99 130.34
CA THR A 131 -23.68 -2.40 130.36
C THR A 131 -22.17 -2.43 130.29
N GLU A 132 -21.58 -2.50 131.47
CA GLU A 132 -20.19 -2.82 131.74
C GLU A 132 -19.89 -4.23 131.23
N GLY A 133 -19.95 -4.40 129.91
CA GLY A 133 -19.45 -5.56 129.21
C GLY A 133 -17.96 -5.53 129.41
N HIS A 134 -17.48 -6.29 130.40
CA HIS A 134 -16.07 -6.54 130.59
C HIS A 134 -15.50 -6.99 129.24
N CYS A 135 -14.65 -6.16 128.66
CA CYS A 135 -13.92 -6.50 127.46
C CYS A 135 -13.13 -7.77 127.79
N ILE A 136 -13.57 -8.91 127.22
CA ILE A 136 -12.95 -10.24 127.44
C ILE A 136 -11.46 -10.22 127.05
N TRP A 137 -11.09 -9.26 126.21
CA TRP A 137 -9.76 -9.08 125.64
C TRP A 137 -8.96 -8.08 126.46
N ASN A 138 -7.72 -8.43 126.78
CA ASN A 138 -6.81 -7.52 127.48
C ASN A 138 -6.32 -6.40 126.53
N ALA A 139 -5.85 -5.27 127.07
CA ALA A 139 -5.41 -4.12 126.26
C ALA A 139 -4.30 -4.45 125.23
N LYS A 140 -3.45 -5.45 125.50
CA LYS A 140 -2.42 -5.93 124.57
C LYS A 140 -3.01 -6.78 123.45
N GLU A 141 -4.00 -7.64 123.73
CA GLU A 141 -4.68 -8.45 122.71
C GLU A 141 -5.48 -7.58 121.73
N LEU A 142 -6.11 -6.52 122.24
CA LEU A 142 -6.86 -5.57 121.42
C LEU A 142 -5.93 -4.70 120.55
N ALA A 143 -4.74 -4.35 121.06
CA ALA A 143 -3.69 -3.69 120.29
C ALA A 143 -3.12 -4.61 119.20
N ALA A 144 -2.88 -5.89 119.51
CA ALA A 144 -2.40 -6.88 118.53
C ALA A 144 -3.42 -7.13 117.42
N LEU A 145 -4.71 -7.22 117.74
CA LEU A 145 -5.77 -7.39 116.74
C LEU A 145 -5.89 -6.17 115.81
N ARG A 146 -5.79 -4.95 116.36
CA ARG A 146 -5.76 -3.72 115.57
C ARG A 146 -4.52 -3.64 114.67
N GLN A 147 -3.37 -4.06 115.16
CA GLN A 147 -2.13 -4.09 114.38
C GLN A 147 -2.23 -5.11 113.23
N GLU A 148 -2.76 -6.30 113.49
CA GLU A 148 -2.98 -7.32 112.46
C GLU A 148 -4.04 -6.86 111.43
N ALA A 149 -5.14 -6.22 111.86
CA ALA A 149 -6.13 -5.66 110.97
C ALA A 149 -5.56 -4.52 110.08
N GLN A 150 -4.72 -3.65 110.64
CA GLN A 150 -4.01 -2.62 109.89
C GLN A 150 -3.01 -3.23 108.90
N LYS A 151 -2.29 -4.28 109.31
CA LYS A 151 -1.36 -5.03 108.43
C LYS A 151 -2.10 -5.68 107.27
N LYS A 152 -3.22 -6.37 107.53
CA LYS A 152 -4.10 -6.96 106.51
C LYS A 152 -4.67 -5.90 105.56
N HIS A 153 -5.06 -4.74 106.08
CA HIS A 153 -5.54 -3.63 105.25
C HIS A 153 -4.42 -3.06 104.37
N ALA A 154 -3.20 -2.87 104.91
CA ALA A 154 -2.05 -2.42 104.15
C ALA A 154 -1.61 -3.44 103.08
N GLU A 155 -1.63 -4.74 103.41
CA GLU A 155 -1.42 -5.84 102.46
C GLU A 155 -2.48 -5.83 101.36
N GLY A 156 -3.76 -5.64 101.70
CA GLY A 156 -4.86 -5.52 100.75
C GLY A 156 -4.73 -4.30 99.82
N ILE A 157 -4.30 -3.15 100.36
CA ILE A 157 -3.98 -1.97 99.54
C ILE A 157 -2.81 -2.26 98.60
N SER A 158 -1.72 -2.87 99.08
CA SER A 158 -0.55 -3.24 98.28
C SER A 158 -0.93 -4.18 97.12
N GLN A 159 -1.70 -5.23 97.41
CA GLN A 159 -2.20 -6.16 96.40
C GLN A 159 -3.12 -5.49 95.38
N LYS A 160 -4.01 -4.58 95.83
CA LYS A 160 -4.87 -3.81 94.92
C LYS A 160 -4.06 -2.91 93.99
N LEU A 161 -2.98 -2.31 94.49
CA LEU A 161 -2.06 -1.49 93.69
C LEU A 161 -1.28 -2.34 92.68
N GLN A 162 -0.81 -3.53 93.08
CA GLN A 162 -0.17 -4.50 92.20
C GLN A 162 -1.14 -4.99 91.09
N LEU A 163 -2.40 -5.27 91.43
CA LEU A 163 -3.42 -5.63 90.45
C LEU A 163 -3.70 -4.49 89.47
N ALA A 164 -3.79 -3.25 89.94
CA ALA A 164 -3.98 -2.08 89.08
C ALA A 164 -2.80 -1.89 88.12
N PHE A 165 -1.56 -2.08 88.60
CA PHE A 165 -0.36 -2.04 87.77
C PHE A 165 -0.36 -3.12 86.69
N LEU A 166 -0.59 -4.38 87.06
CA LEU A 166 -0.66 -5.51 86.12
C LEU A 166 -1.79 -5.33 85.09
N ASN A 167 -2.93 -4.77 85.51
CA ASN A 167 -4.04 -4.50 84.60
C ASN A 167 -3.71 -3.38 83.60
N ALA A 168 -2.99 -2.34 84.03
CA ALA A 168 -2.52 -1.29 83.13
C ALA A 168 -1.49 -1.83 82.12
N GLU A 169 -0.55 -2.67 82.56
CA GLU A 169 0.42 -3.35 81.70
C GLU A 169 -0.27 -4.25 80.67
N LEU A 170 -1.32 -4.99 81.09
CA LEU A 170 -2.13 -5.83 80.19
C LEU A 170 -2.83 -4.99 79.11
N GLU A 171 -3.44 -3.87 79.48
CA GLU A 171 -4.11 -2.98 78.51
C GLU A 171 -3.09 -2.34 77.55
N GLU A 172 -1.92 -1.95 78.02
CA GLU A 172 -0.84 -1.45 77.16
C GLU A 172 -0.37 -2.53 76.18
N LEU A 173 -0.17 -3.75 76.65
CA LEU A 173 0.25 -4.88 75.81
C LEU A 173 -0.83 -5.22 74.78
N ASN A 174 -2.11 -5.22 75.18
CA ASN A 174 -3.25 -5.43 74.29
C ASN A 174 -3.34 -4.34 73.22
N ALA A 175 -3.11 -3.07 73.59
CA ALA A 175 -3.06 -1.97 72.63
C ALA A 175 -1.90 -2.13 71.64
N LYS A 176 -0.72 -2.57 72.10
CA LYS A 176 0.42 -2.89 71.23
C LYS A 176 0.11 -4.05 70.29
N CYS A 177 -0.50 -5.13 70.76
CA CYS A 177 -0.92 -6.26 69.94
C CYS A 177 -1.88 -5.83 68.83
N LYS A 178 -2.94 -5.08 69.16
CA LYS A 178 -3.89 -4.56 68.17
C LYS A 178 -3.24 -3.64 67.14
N LYS A 179 -2.27 -2.83 67.57
CA LYS A 179 -1.51 -1.97 66.65
C LYS A 179 -0.70 -2.80 65.66
N ILE A 180 0.02 -3.81 66.14
CA ILE A 180 0.83 -4.71 65.31
C ILE A 180 -0.07 -5.48 64.32
N GLU A 181 -1.24 -5.96 64.76
CA GLU A 181 -2.21 -6.63 63.90
C GLU A 181 -2.68 -5.72 62.76
N ASN A 182 -3.07 -4.48 63.06
CA ASN A 182 -3.48 -3.51 62.05
C ASN A 182 -2.34 -3.15 61.07
N ASP A 183 -1.13 -2.96 61.58
CA ASP A 183 0.05 -2.67 60.76
C ASP A 183 0.38 -3.85 59.83
N PHE A 184 0.23 -5.09 60.33
CA PHE A 184 0.41 -6.32 59.56
C PHE A 184 -0.64 -6.46 58.45
N GLU A 185 -1.93 -6.29 58.76
CA GLU A 185 -3.01 -6.30 57.78
C GLU A 185 -2.84 -5.21 56.70
N ASN A 186 -2.33 -4.03 57.08
CA ASN A 186 -2.01 -2.98 56.11
C ASN A 186 -0.86 -3.39 55.18
N ALA A 187 0.22 -3.94 55.74
CA ALA A 187 1.36 -4.42 54.96
C ALA A 187 0.96 -5.55 53.99
N GLU A 188 0.09 -6.49 54.40
CA GLU A 188 -0.43 -7.53 53.50
C GLU A 188 -1.25 -6.96 52.35
N ARG A 189 -2.11 -5.97 52.63
CA ARG A 189 -2.90 -5.29 51.58
C ARG A 189 -2.01 -4.57 50.57
N GLU A 190 -0.99 -3.86 51.03
CA GLU A 190 -0.02 -3.20 50.16
C GLU A 190 0.80 -4.19 49.34
N LEU A 191 1.25 -5.30 49.95
CA LEU A 191 1.95 -6.37 49.26
C LEU A 191 1.08 -6.98 48.15
N LEU A 192 -0.20 -7.23 48.42
CA LEU A 192 -1.13 -7.76 47.42
C LEU A 192 -1.35 -6.77 46.27
N LYS A 193 -1.46 -5.47 46.57
CA LYS A 193 -1.57 -4.42 45.55
C LYS A 193 -0.31 -4.37 44.68
N SER A 194 0.86 -4.37 45.29
CA SER A 194 2.16 -4.39 44.59
C SER A 194 2.30 -5.63 43.69
N LYS A 195 1.96 -6.83 44.19
CA LYS A 195 1.97 -8.06 43.39
C LYS A 195 1.07 -7.96 42.15
N LYS A 196 -0.14 -7.39 42.29
CA LYS A 196 -1.05 -7.17 41.16
C LYS A 196 -0.45 -6.19 40.15
N GLU A 197 0.09 -5.07 40.61
CA GLU A 197 0.74 -4.08 39.74
C GLU A 197 1.94 -4.65 38.97
N ILE A 198 2.77 -5.45 39.64
CA ILE A 198 3.89 -6.16 39.01
C ILE A 198 3.36 -7.09 37.91
N GLY A 199 2.32 -7.87 38.19
CA GLY A 199 1.69 -8.75 37.20
C GLY A 199 1.24 -7.99 35.95
N PHE A 200 0.57 -6.84 36.11
CA PHE A 200 0.16 -6.00 34.98
C PHE A 200 1.35 -5.44 34.20
N LYS A 201 2.39 -4.94 34.89
CA LYS A 201 3.61 -4.42 34.26
C LYS A 201 4.34 -5.50 33.46
N THR A 202 4.44 -6.72 33.99
CA THR A 202 5.04 -7.86 33.29
C THR A 202 4.28 -8.21 32.03
N LEU A 203 2.95 -8.27 32.08
CA LEU A 203 2.12 -8.52 30.89
C LEU A 203 2.29 -7.42 29.83
N HIS A 204 2.31 -6.16 30.25
CA HIS A 204 2.53 -5.04 29.34
C HIS A 204 3.92 -5.10 28.68
N LEU A 205 4.96 -5.41 29.45
CA LEU A 205 6.32 -5.56 28.93
C LEU A 205 6.41 -6.72 27.92
N GLN A 206 5.76 -7.85 28.21
CA GLN A 206 5.71 -8.98 27.30
C GLN A 206 4.99 -8.64 25.99
N ALA A 207 3.89 -7.90 26.06
CA ALA A 207 3.16 -7.44 24.87
C ALA A 207 4.04 -6.49 24.03
N ALA A 208 4.67 -5.51 24.66
CA ALA A 208 5.58 -4.57 24.00
C ALA A 208 6.77 -5.29 23.34
N GLN A 209 7.32 -6.31 24.00
CA GLN A 209 8.41 -7.13 23.44
C GLN A 209 7.96 -7.90 22.19
N LYS A 210 6.77 -8.51 22.21
CA LYS A 210 6.21 -9.20 21.03
C LYS A 210 5.99 -8.24 19.87
N ASP A 211 5.47 -7.05 20.15
CA ASP A 211 5.28 -6.01 19.13
C ASP A 211 6.61 -5.51 18.57
N SER A 212 7.65 -5.35 19.40
CA SER A 212 8.99 -5.00 18.95
C SER A 212 9.52 -6.07 17.98
N LEU A 213 9.43 -7.35 18.35
CA LEU A 213 9.88 -8.46 17.50
C LEU A 213 9.11 -8.53 16.18
N ARG A 214 7.81 -8.21 16.18
CA ARG A 214 7.01 -8.11 14.95
C ARG A 214 7.55 -7.00 14.05
N LYS A 215 7.72 -5.79 14.60
CA LYS A 215 8.28 -4.65 13.86
C LYS A 215 9.68 -4.92 13.33
N ASP A 216 10.54 -5.60 14.09
CA ASP A 216 11.90 -5.96 13.65
C ASP A 216 11.88 -6.92 12.45
N ARG A 217 10.91 -7.84 12.41
CA ARG A 217 10.71 -8.73 11.24
C ARG A 217 10.23 -7.95 10.03
N GLU A 218 9.25 -7.06 10.20
CA GLU A 218 8.76 -6.19 9.14
C GLU A 218 9.88 -5.29 8.58
N LEU A 219 10.68 -4.68 9.45
CA LEU A 219 11.85 -3.88 9.05
C LEU A 219 12.88 -4.69 8.28
N ARG A 220 13.12 -5.95 8.69
CA ARG A 220 14.03 -6.83 7.96
C ARG A 220 13.48 -7.20 6.57
N ALA A 221 12.19 -7.48 6.47
CA ALA A 221 11.54 -7.76 5.19
C ALA A 221 11.65 -6.54 4.26
N LEU A 222 11.27 -5.35 4.73
CA LEU A 222 11.39 -4.11 3.96
C LEU A 222 12.84 -3.82 3.53
N LYS A 223 13.82 -4.09 4.40
CA LYS A 223 15.24 -3.95 4.05
C LYS A 223 15.65 -4.89 2.92
N ASN A 224 15.18 -6.13 2.94
CA ASN A 224 15.44 -7.10 1.88
C ASN A 224 14.79 -6.64 0.57
N ASP A 225 13.53 -6.22 0.60
CA ASP A 225 12.81 -5.72 -0.58
C ASP A 225 13.52 -4.51 -1.19
N ILE A 226 14.00 -3.57 -0.36
CA ILE A 226 14.79 -2.42 -0.83
C ILE A 226 16.08 -2.88 -1.48
N SER A 227 16.75 -3.89 -0.93
CA SER A 227 18.00 -4.42 -1.50
C SER A 227 17.76 -5.11 -2.85
N GLU A 228 16.69 -5.88 -2.98
CA GLU A 228 16.27 -6.52 -4.23
C GLU A 228 15.94 -5.47 -5.28
N LYS A 229 15.12 -4.47 -4.93
CA LYS A 229 14.78 -3.37 -5.84
C LYS A 229 16.01 -2.55 -6.25
N SER A 230 16.99 -2.40 -5.36
CA SER A 230 18.26 -1.73 -5.71
C SER A 230 19.03 -2.53 -6.77
N ILE A 231 19.03 -3.86 -6.69
CA ILE A 231 19.65 -4.73 -7.70
C ILE A 231 18.88 -4.65 -9.03
N ASP A 232 17.54 -4.70 -8.98
CA ASP A 232 16.69 -4.55 -10.17
C ASP A 232 16.97 -3.24 -10.91
N VAL A 233 17.06 -2.13 -10.17
CA VAL A 233 17.36 -0.81 -10.74
C VAL A 233 18.73 -0.78 -11.40
N LYS A 234 19.76 -1.40 -10.79
CA LYS A 234 21.09 -1.51 -11.38
C LYS A 234 21.04 -2.30 -12.69
N ASN A 235 20.44 -3.48 -12.69
CA ASN A 235 20.32 -4.34 -13.87
C ASN A 235 19.56 -3.62 -15.01
N LEU A 236 18.46 -2.94 -14.69
CA LEU A 236 17.69 -2.17 -15.68
C LEU A 236 18.48 -0.97 -16.21
N SER A 237 19.27 -0.31 -15.36
CA SER A 237 20.13 0.81 -15.80
C SER A 237 21.22 0.34 -16.76
N GLU A 238 21.81 -0.83 -16.52
CA GLU A 238 22.79 -1.46 -17.39
C GLU A 238 22.16 -1.87 -18.73
N ALA A 239 20.99 -2.51 -18.70
CA ALA A 239 20.24 -2.88 -19.91
C ALA A 239 19.84 -1.64 -20.73
N LEU A 240 19.42 -0.56 -20.07
CA LEU A 240 19.11 0.71 -20.72
C LEU A 240 20.35 1.33 -21.38
N LEU A 241 21.50 1.29 -20.71
CA LEU A 241 22.76 1.77 -21.27
C LEU A 241 23.16 0.96 -22.52
N GLN A 242 23.06 -0.37 -22.45
CA GLN A 242 23.32 -1.25 -23.58
C GLN A 242 22.38 -0.98 -24.75
N ALA A 243 21.08 -0.80 -24.50
CA ALA A 243 20.10 -0.47 -25.52
C ALA A 243 20.41 0.89 -26.18
N LYS A 244 20.82 1.90 -25.41
CA LYS A 244 21.24 3.20 -25.95
C LYS A 244 22.47 3.08 -26.86
N LEU A 245 23.47 2.30 -26.44
CA LEU A 245 24.67 2.06 -27.27
C LEU A 245 24.32 1.32 -28.56
N LEU A 246 23.41 0.33 -28.49
CA LEU A 246 22.93 -0.40 -29.66
C LEU A 246 22.18 0.51 -30.64
N ILE A 247 21.30 1.39 -30.14
CA ILE A 247 20.59 2.38 -30.96
C ILE A 247 21.60 3.29 -31.67
N GLN A 248 22.59 3.81 -30.95
CA GLN A 248 23.63 4.67 -31.54
C GLN A 248 24.41 3.94 -32.64
N LYS A 249 24.74 2.66 -32.42
CA LYS A 249 25.41 1.83 -33.43
C LYS A 249 24.55 1.65 -34.68
N LEU A 250 23.28 1.27 -34.51
CA LEU A 250 22.34 1.10 -35.62
C LEU A 250 22.09 2.41 -36.38
N ASP A 251 22.05 3.55 -35.68
CA ASP A 251 21.90 4.87 -36.31
C ASP A 251 23.10 5.22 -37.19
N LEU A 252 24.32 4.85 -36.79
CA LEU A 252 25.52 5.01 -37.61
C LEU A 252 25.47 4.11 -38.84
N GLU A 253 25.18 2.81 -38.67
CA GLU A 253 25.04 1.86 -39.78
C GLU A 253 23.95 2.32 -40.78
N ASN A 254 22.82 2.82 -40.28
CA ASN A 254 21.73 3.31 -41.13
C ASN A 254 22.15 4.58 -41.91
N LYS A 255 22.95 5.48 -41.31
CA LYS A 255 23.53 6.63 -42.04
C LYS A 255 24.50 6.17 -43.12
N GLU A 256 25.36 5.21 -42.83
CA GLU A 256 26.29 4.63 -43.81
C GLU A 256 25.54 4.00 -44.99
N LEU A 257 24.57 3.13 -44.71
CA LEU A 257 23.73 2.50 -45.74
C LEU A 257 22.98 3.54 -46.58
N LYS A 258 22.47 4.62 -45.98
CA LYS A 258 21.83 5.71 -46.73
C LYS A 258 22.80 6.39 -47.71
N GLU A 259 24.05 6.60 -47.31
CA GLU A 259 25.06 7.18 -48.20
C GLU A 259 25.49 6.20 -49.31
N GLU A 260 25.60 4.91 -49.01
CA GLU A 260 25.84 3.87 -50.02
C GLU A 260 24.72 3.82 -51.06
N VAL A 261 23.45 3.85 -50.62
CA VAL A 261 22.29 3.90 -51.51
C VAL A 261 22.34 5.15 -52.40
N LYS A 262 22.70 6.32 -51.86
CA LYS A 262 22.87 7.54 -52.67
C LYS A 262 23.98 7.39 -53.71
N LYS A 263 25.11 6.79 -53.35
CA LYS A 263 26.23 6.52 -54.29
C LYS A 263 25.80 5.58 -55.40
N LEU A 264 25.15 4.47 -55.06
CA LEU A 264 24.66 3.49 -56.03
C LEU A 264 23.63 4.10 -56.99
N LYS A 265 22.69 4.93 -56.49
CA LYS A 265 21.74 5.65 -57.33
C LYS A 265 22.46 6.53 -58.36
N ARG A 266 23.43 7.34 -57.94
CA ARG A 266 24.24 8.17 -58.84
C ARG A 266 25.00 7.34 -59.87
N GLN A 267 25.55 6.20 -59.46
CA GLN A 267 26.27 5.29 -60.36
C GLN A 267 25.34 4.69 -61.42
N ILE A 268 24.13 4.26 -61.02
CA ILE A 268 23.11 3.74 -61.93
C ILE A 268 22.66 4.83 -62.91
N GLU A 269 22.41 6.05 -62.43
CA GLU A 269 22.02 7.19 -63.28
C GLU A 269 23.10 7.53 -64.31
N ALA A 270 24.36 7.58 -63.89
CA ALA A 270 25.50 7.81 -64.79
C ALA A 270 25.67 6.66 -65.81
N GLY A 271 25.55 5.41 -65.36
CA GLY A 271 25.58 4.23 -66.24
C GLY A 271 24.47 4.24 -67.28
N ASN A 272 23.24 4.57 -66.87
CA ASN A 272 22.10 4.70 -67.75
C ASN A 272 22.28 5.84 -68.77
N ALA A 273 22.84 6.98 -68.35
CA ALA A 273 23.15 8.08 -69.26
C ALA A 273 24.21 7.68 -70.29
N ALA A 274 25.29 7.01 -69.86
CA ALA A 274 26.33 6.51 -70.75
C ALA A 274 25.80 5.48 -71.76
N LEU A 275 24.92 4.56 -71.31
CA LEU A 275 24.29 3.58 -72.18
C LEU A 275 23.40 4.25 -73.24
N ARG A 276 22.58 5.24 -72.84
CA ARG A 276 21.74 6.01 -73.77
C ARG A 276 22.58 6.73 -74.84
N GLU A 277 23.67 7.39 -74.44
CA GLU A 277 24.55 8.06 -75.40
C GLU A 277 25.28 7.06 -76.30
N LYS A 278 25.72 5.90 -75.78
CA LYS A 278 26.30 4.83 -76.61
C LYS A 278 25.32 4.36 -77.69
N VAL A 279 24.08 4.07 -77.31
CA VAL A 279 23.03 3.65 -78.24
C VAL A 279 22.74 4.74 -79.29
N LYS A 280 22.65 6.01 -78.85
CA LYS A 280 22.46 7.16 -79.75
C LYS A 280 23.61 7.33 -80.74
N LEU A 281 24.85 7.15 -80.31
CA LEU A 281 26.02 7.19 -81.19
C LEU A 281 26.04 6.03 -82.19
N GLN A 282 25.66 4.82 -81.76
CA GLN A 282 25.50 3.66 -82.64
C GLN A 282 24.45 3.92 -83.73
N TYR A 283 23.26 4.40 -83.37
CA TYR A 283 22.24 4.75 -84.36
C TYR A 283 22.68 5.88 -85.30
N LYS A 284 23.36 6.91 -84.79
CA LYS A 284 23.92 7.99 -85.64
C LYS A 284 24.94 7.45 -86.63
N ALA A 285 25.79 6.50 -86.21
CA ALA A 285 26.76 5.88 -87.10
C ALA A 285 26.07 5.03 -88.19
N GLU A 286 25.05 4.25 -87.82
CA GLU A 286 24.27 3.43 -88.76
C GLU A 286 23.51 4.31 -89.76
N ILE A 287 22.86 5.39 -89.31
CA ILE A 287 22.19 6.36 -90.20
C ILE A 287 23.20 6.95 -91.18
N LYS A 288 24.39 7.38 -90.73
CA LYS A 288 25.44 7.89 -91.61
C LYS A 288 25.97 6.85 -92.58
N LYS A 289 25.93 5.56 -92.22
CA LYS A 289 26.32 4.45 -93.11
C LYS A 289 25.26 4.26 -94.20
N ILE A 290 23.99 4.13 -93.83
CA ILE A 290 22.85 4.01 -94.76
C ILE A 290 22.78 5.21 -95.71
N GLN A 291 22.99 6.44 -95.21
CA GLN A 291 23.02 7.64 -96.05
C GLN A 291 24.14 7.61 -97.10
N ARG A 292 25.32 7.10 -96.74
CA ARG A 292 26.43 6.93 -97.69
C ARG A 292 26.10 5.88 -98.74
N GLU A 293 25.58 4.72 -98.32
CA GLU A 293 25.13 3.66 -99.23
C GLU A 293 24.04 4.16 -100.19
N LEU A 294 23.07 4.93 -99.68
CA LEU A 294 22.01 5.54 -100.48
C LEU A 294 22.55 6.51 -101.53
N GLU A 295 23.55 7.35 -101.19
CA GLU A 295 24.14 8.28 -102.16
C GLU A 295 24.98 7.53 -103.22
N VAL A 296 25.64 6.43 -102.85
CA VAL A 296 26.33 5.54 -103.81
C VAL A 296 25.33 4.94 -104.79
N VAL A 297 24.27 4.27 -104.31
CA VAL A 297 23.21 3.67 -105.15
C VAL A 297 22.52 4.72 -106.02
N LYS A 298 22.29 5.92 -105.50
CA LYS A 298 21.70 7.02 -106.27
C LYS A 298 22.61 7.47 -107.41
N ASN A 299 23.92 7.51 -107.20
CA ASN A 299 24.88 7.87 -108.24
C ASN A 299 25.02 6.76 -109.28
N GLU A 300 25.05 5.49 -108.86
CA GLU A 300 24.99 4.32 -109.74
C GLU A 300 23.72 4.34 -110.61
N LEU A 301 22.56 4.64 -110.02
CA LEU A 301 21.30 4.76 -110.75
C LEU A 301 21.33 5.91 -111.78
N LYS A 302 21.98 7.04 -111.47
CA LYS A 302 22.14 8.15 -112.44
C LYS A 302 23.03 7.73 -113.60
N THR A 303 24.15 7.07 -113.32
CA THR A 303 25.05 6.57 -114.37
C THR A 303 24.37 5.53 -115.24
N GLU A 304 23.59 4.62 -114.64
CA GLU A 304 22.84 3.61 -115.39
C GLU A 304 21.75 4.24 -116.26
N LYS A 305 20.98 5.22 -115.73
CA LYS A 305 20.01 5.98 -116.53
C LYS A 305 20.66 6.71 -117.70
N PHE A 306 21.83 7.30 -117.49
CA PHE A 306 22.58 7.97 -118.56
C PHE A 306 23.05 6.99 -119.64
N LEU A 307 23.61 5.85 -119.24
CA LEU A 307 23.98 4.76 -120.14
C LEU A 307 22.76 4.23 -120.90
N HIS A 308 21.64 3.99 -120.23
CA HIS A 308 20.39 3.56 -120.83
C HIS A 308 19.85 4.58 -121.85
N ALA A 309 19.86 5.87 -121.53
CA ALA A 309 19.44 6.93 -122.46
C ALA A 309 20.34 6.98 -123.71
N ARG A 310 21.67 6.84 -123.53
CA ARG A 310 22.63 6.74 -124.64
C ARG A 310 22.36 5.50 -125.51
N ASN A 311 22.15 4.35 -124.88
CA ASN A 311 21.85 3.09 -125.57
C ASN A 311 20.53 3.17 -126.33
N ASN A 312 19.48 3.74 -125.74
CA ASN A 312 18.20 3.96 -126.43
C ASN A 312 18.36 4.88 -127.64
N LYS A 313 19.14 5.97 -127.52
CA LYS A 313 19.44 6.85 -128.67
C LYS A 313 20.20 6.12 -129.78
N ALA A 314 21.15 5.26 -129.43
CA ALA A 314 21.84 4.40 -130.40
C ALA A 314 20.88 3.40 -131.07
N LEU A 315 20.00 2.76 -130.30
CA LEU A 315 18.97 1.87 -130.82
C LEU A 315 17.97 2.61 -131.73
N GLU A 316 17.58 3.84 -131.41
CA GLU A 316 16.75 4.67 -132.29
C GLU A 316 17.46 5.02 -133.60
N LEU A 317 18.75 5.36 -133.55
CA LEU A 317 19.53 5.60 -134.75
C LEU A 317 19.59 4.35 -135.63
N LEU A 318 19.79 3.18 -135.03
CA LEU A 318 19.74 1.90 -135.74
C LEU A 318 18.35 1.65 -136.33
N ARG A 319 17.27 1.81 -135.55
CA ARG A 319 15.88 1.68 -136.05
C ARG A 319 15.61 2.62 -137.22
N LYS A 320 16.05 3.88 -137.15
CA LYS A 320 15.93 4.86 -138.25
C LYS A 320 16.74 4.43 -139.47
N HIS A 321 17.98 3.98 -139.28
CA HIS A 321 18.82 3.45 -140.35
C HIS A 321 18.09 2.31 -141.05
N PHE A 322 17.69 1.26 -140.33
CA PHE A 322 16.97 0.11 -140.88
C PHE A 322 15.60 0.46 -141.50
N ALA A 323 14.88 1.45 -140.97
CA ALA A 323 13.62 1.95 -141.56
C ALA A 323 13.84 2.80 -142.83
N SER A 324 15.04 3.36 -143.01
CA SER A 324 15.42 4.15 -144.20
C SER A 324 16.08 3.32 -145.31
N LEU A 325 16.37 2.02 -145.07
CA LEU A 325 16.68 1.10 -146.15
C LEU A 325 15.41 0.89 -147.01
N PRO A 326 15.51 0.93 -148.35
CA PRO A 326 14.38 0.57 -149.19
C PRO A 326 13.98 -0.87 -148.88
N VAL A 327 12.67 -1.12 -148.79
CA VAL A 327 12.11 -2.47 -148.78
C VAL A 327 12.33 -3.06 -150.18
N SER A 328 13.54 -3.52 -150.43
CA SER A 328 13.86 -4.46 -151.48
C SER A 328 13.54 -5.85 -150.93
N SER A 329 12.40 -6.37 -151.33
CA SER A 329 11.97 -7.74 -151.10
C SER A 329 13.05 -8.75 -151.56
N THR A 330 13.61 -9.50 -150.61
CA THR A 330 14.13 -10.85 -150.85
C THR A 330 13.59 -11.74 -149.73
N LEU A 331 12.32 -12.04 -149.86
CA LEU A 331 11.71 -13.24 -149.33
C LEU A 331 12.08 -14.32 -150.35
N ASP A 332 13.17 -15.04 -150.09
CA ASP A 332 13.29 -16.47 -150.40
C ASP A 332 14.65 -17.01 -149.95
N SER A 333 14.56 -18.06 -149.13
CA SER A 333 15.57 -19.10 -148.91
C SER A 333 16.76 -18.75 -148.01
N LEU A 334 16.64 -19.08 -146.72
CA LEU A 334 17.60 -19.97 -146.05
C LEU A 334 16.91 -20.60 -144.83
N GLU A 335 16.44 -21.81 -145.10
CA GLU A 335 16.25 -22.93 -144.20
C GLU A 335 17.27 -23.01 -143.03
N ILE A 336 16.74 -23.45 -141.87
CA ILE A 336 17.33 -24.46 -140.96
C ILE A 336 18.44 -23.93 -140.02
N ASP A 337 18.47 -24.15 -138.70
CA ASP A 337 18.01 -25.30 -137.90
C ASP A 337 17.72 -24.95 -136.43
N TYR A 338 16.93 -25.82 -135.78
CA TYR A 338 16.72 -25.85 -134.33
C TYR A 338 17.92 -26.45 -133.58
N LEU A 339 18.29 -25.83 -132.46
CA LEU A 339 18.67 -26.51 -131.19
C LEU A 339 18.45 -25.56 -130.00
#